data_AF-A0A2S1GXP2-F1
#
_entry.id   AF-A0A2S1GXP2-F1
#
_cell.length_a   1.000
_cell.length_b   1.000
_cell.length_c   1.000
_cell.angle_alpha   90.00
_cell.angle_beta   90.00
_cell.angle_gamma   90.00
#
_symmetry.space_group_name_H-M   'P 1'
#
loop_
_entity.id
_entity.type
_entity.pdbx_description
1 polymer ?
#
loop_
_entity_poly.entity_id
_entity_poly.type
_entity_poly.pdbx_seq_one_letter_code
_entity_poly.pdbx_strand_id
1 'polypeptide(L)'
;MKLSFYQKVFIMLVCLVGLQMTLGSNYEASHSTPIVPKYVAISFETNGGTSIDELSVPYNDKVYDLPVPLKEGYHFEGWYEDRYFLSRWEDGSIARINLTLFAKWTALQPTPNPNPMPTPQPIPNPGPKPIPPTPTPTPNPIPEPKPVPPEIPTIQFSDTQNHWAQDIIGKIAAQGIIDGYPDGKFGPNDPVRREHIAVMIQRAMKLVPTKEINAFNDVPKSHPNYEAIMALAKAGIIEGYAGKFKPNAPMTRAELAKVLVLAFDLTAGGISTFADVSRNHWSASYISALADAGIAFGNNGLFLPNEPVTRAQFVVFLYRALNI
;
A
#
# COMPACT_ATOMS: atom_id res chain seq x y z
N MET A 1 13.25 14.85 22.40
CA MET A 1 13.41 15.00 20.94
C MET A 1 12.95 13.70 20.26
N LYS A 2 11.80 13.70 19.57
CA LYS A 2 11.33 12.53 18.79
C LYS A 2 11.96 12.64 17.40
N LEU A 3 12.95 11.81 17.13
CA LEU A 3 13.45 11.61 15.77
C LEU A 3 12.40 10.85 14.94
N SER A 4 12.20 11.26 13.69
CA SER A 4 11.35 10.52 12.75
C SER A 4 11.94 9.12 12.51
N PHE A 5 11.11 8.19 12.05
CA PHE A 5 11.52 6.82 11.74
C PHE A 5 12.75 6.77 10.80
N TYR A 6 12.76 7.59 9.74
CA TYR A 6 13.91 7.75 8.84
C TYR A 6 15.16 8.29 9.54
N GLN A 7 15.01 9.19 10.49
CA GLN A 7 16.11 9.78 11.24
C GLN A 7 16.68 8.80 12.28
N LYS A 8 15.88 7.86 12.80
CA LYS A 8 16.33 6.75 13.65
C LYS A 8 17.08 5.68 12.85
N VAL A 9 16.63 5.38 11.63
CA VAL A 9 17.33 4.46 10.71
C VAL A 9 18.63 5.09 10.19
N PHE A 10 18.64 6.39 9.89
CA PHE A 10 19.83 7.12 9.45
C PHE A 10 20.90 7.25 10.55
N ILE A 11 20.50 7.51 11.81
CA ILE A 11 21.46 7.53 12.94
C ILE A 11 22.06 6.14 13.21
N MET A 12 21.32 5.06 12.95
CA MET A 12 21.85 3.71 13.11
C MET A 12 22.97 3.40 12.09
N LEU A 13 22.98 4.05 10.93
CA LEU A 13 24.07 3.96 9.95
C LEU A 13 25.30 4.80 10.35
N VAL A 14 25.10 5.92 11.04
CA VAL A 14 26.19 6.80 11.50
C VAL A 14 26.92 6.25 12.74
N CYS A 15 26.26 5.40 13.54
CA CYS A 15 26.92 4.73 14.68
C CYS A 15 28.04 3.74 14.33
N LEU A 16 28.29 3.43 13.05
CA LEU A 16 29.49 2.70 12.63
C LEU A 16 30.74 3.59 12.51
N VAL A 17 30.62 4.92 12.62
CA VAL A 17 31.76 5.85 12.54
C VAL A 17 31.72 6.75 13.79
N GLY A 18 32.55 6.43 14.78
CA GLY A 18 32.53 7.02 16.11
C GLY A 18 32.87 8.52 16.13
N LEU A 19 31.84 9.38 16.18
CA LEU A 19 31.98 10.79 16.51
C LEU A 19 30.93 11.20 17.56
N GLN A 20 31.38 11.39 18.80
CA GLN A 20 30.55 11.97 19.87
C GLN A 20 30.47 13.49 19.70
N MET A 21 29.25 14.02 19.58
CA MET A 21 28.97 15.44 19.87
C MET A 21 28.06 15.53 21.09
N THR A 22 28.53 16.23 22.12
CA THR A 22 27.78 16.62 23.32
C THR A 22 26.81 17.75 22.98
N LEU A 23 25.53 17.62 23.32
CA LEU A 23 24.56 18.72 23.22
C LEU A 23 24.00 19.08 24.61
N GLY A 24 24.16 20.35 24.96
CA GLY A 24 23.62 20.96 26.17
C GLY A 24 22.11 21.17 26.11
N SER A 25 21.47 21.03 27.26
CA SER A 25 20.04 21.23 27.49
C SER A 25 19.63 22.67 27.25
N ASN A 26 18.53 22.85 26.52
CA ASN A 26 17.42 23.80 26.77
C ASN A 26 16.48 23.75 25.55
N TYR A 27 15.37 23.01 25.63
CA TYR A 27 14.31 23.11 24.63
C TYR A 27 12.94 23.12 25.33
N GLU A 28 12.23 24.24 25.19
CA GLU A 28 10.80 24.32 25.53
C GLU A 28 9.99 23.55 24.47
N ALA A 29 9.00 22.77 24.91
CA ALA A 29 8.21 21.91 24.07
C ALA A 29 7.06 22.69 23.38
N SER A 30 7.25 23.07 22.11
CA SER A 30 6.13 23.43 21.25
C SER A 30 5.54 22.16 20.63
N HIS A 31 4.24 21.94 20.85
CA HIS A 31 3.49 20.86 20.22
C HIS A 31 3.26 21.22 18.75
N SER A 32 4.13 20.71 17.85
CA SER A 32 3.92 20.86 16.41
C SER A 32 2.71 20.03 15.99
N THR A 33 1.67 20.69 15.50
CA THR A 33 0.57 20.01 14.79
C THR A 33 1.12 19.23 13.59
N PRO A 34 0.61 18.03 13.28
CA PRO A 34 1.02 17.29 12.09
C PRO A 34 0.83 18.18 10.86
N ILE A 35 1.88 18.34 10.04
CA ILE A 35 1.78 19.10 8.80
C ILE A 35 1.00 18.25 7.81
N VAL A 36 -0.31 18.48 7.74
CA VAL A 36 -1.17 17.89 6.71
C VAL A 36 -0.78 18.52 5.37
N PRO A 37 -0.42 17.73 4.35
CA PRO A 37 -0.09 18.28 3.05
C PRO A 37 -1.31 19.02 2.46
N LYS A 38 -1.09 20.14 1.78
CA LYS A 38 -2.18 20.84 1.07
C LYS A 38 -2.57 20.14 -0.23
N TYR A 39 -1.61 19.46 -0.84
CA TYR A 39 -1.73 18.77 -2.11
C TYR A 39 -1.01 17.42 -2.06
N VAL A 40 -1.47 16.49 -2.89
CA VAL A 40 -0.82 15.21 -3.12
C VAL A 40 -0.56 15.03 -4.61
N ALA A 41 0.55 14.37 -4.93
CA ALA A 41 0.99 14.10 -6.28
C ALA A 41 0.47 12.75 -6.78
N ILE A 42 -0.08 12.71 -7.99
CA ILE A 42 -0.46 11.50 -8.71
C ILE A 42 0.45 11.38 -9.92
N SER A 43 1.38 10.44 -9.85
CA SER A 43 2.24 10.08 -10.98
C SER A 43 1.58 8.95 -11.80
N PHE A 44 1.89 8.87 -13.09
CA PHE A 44 1.27 7.90 -13.99
C PHE A 44 2.30 6.96 -14.61
N GLU A 45 2.19 5.67 -14.31
CA GLU A 45 2.89 4.60 -15.01
C GLU A 45 1.98 4.07 -16.12
N THR A 46 2.21 4.56 -17.34
CA THR A 46 1.32 4.32 -18.49
C THR A 46 1.50 2.92 -19.09
N ASN A 47 2.48 2.12 -18.62
CA ASN A 47 2.72 0.75 -19.04
C ASN A 47 2.80 0.61 -20.58
N GLY A 48 3.57 1.50 -21.20
CA GLY A 48 3.80 1.56 -22.64
C GLY A 48 2.75 2.36 -23.43
N GLY A 49 1.88 3.11 -22.76
CA GLY A 49 1.09 4.18 -23.39
C GLY A 49 1.84 5.52 -23.44
N THR A 50 1.24 6.52 -24.08
CA THR A 50 1.77 7.90 -24.12
C THR A 50 2.06 8.43 -22.72
N SER A 51 3.19 9.11 -22.54
CA SER A 51 3.58 9.71 -21.26
C SER A 51 2.57 10.77 -20.80
N ILE A 52 2.31 10.81 -19.51
CA ILE A 52 1.42 11.78 -18.87
C ILE A 52 2.20 12.49 -17.76
N ASP A 53 2.05 13.80 -17.68
CA ASP A 53 2.65 14.60 -16.62
C ASP A 53 2.00 14.32 -15.26
N GLU A 54 2.78 14.47 -14.19
CA GLU A 54 2.29 14.33 -12.83
C GLU A 54 1.18 15.35 -12.52
N LEU A 55 0.12 14.87 -11.86
CA LEU A 55 -1.00 15.70 -11.44
C LEU A 55 -0.88 16.05 -9.95
N SER A 56 -1.07 17.32 -9.59
CA SER A 56 -1.15 17.76 -8.19
C SER A 56 -2.61 18.05 -7.83
N VAL A 57 -3.16 17.30 -6.87
CA VAL A 57 -4.57 17.42 -6.44
C VAL A 57 -4.66 17.84 -4.97
N PRO A 58 -5.72 18.55 -4.54
CA PRO A 58 -5.90 18.90 -3.14
C PRO A 58 -5.93 17.66 -2.24
N TYR A 59 -5.27 17.74 -1.08
CA TYR A 59 -5.28 16.66 -0.11
C TYR A 59 -6.71 16.32 0.34
N ASN A 60 -7.02 15.02 0.41
CA ASN A 60 -8.30 14.50 0.89
C ASN A 60 -9.52 14.96 0.07
N ASP A 61 -9.29 15.32 -1.19
CA ASP A 61 -10.35 15.64 -2.14
C ASP A 61 -10.60 14.49 -3.12
N LYS A 62 -11.79 14.47 -3.70
CA LYS A 62 -12.17 13.50 -4.71
C LYS A 62 -11.52 13.85 -6.05
N VAL A 63 -10.92 12.87 -6.70
CA VAL A 63 -10.29 13.05 -8.00
C VAL A 63 -11.19 12.47 -9.10
N TYR A 64 -11.43 13.27 -10.12
CA TYR A 64 -12.24 12.93 -11.28
C TYR A 64 -11.43 13.14 -12.55
N ASP A 65 -11.91 12.56 -13.65
CA ASP A 65 -11.45 12.88 -15.02
C ASP A 65 -9.94 12.73 -15.20
N LEU A 66 -9.36 11.64 -14.68
CA LEU A 66 -7.94 11.36 -14.86
C LEU A 66 -7.59 11.25 -16.36
N PRO A 67 -6.41 11.73 -16.77
CA PRO A 67 -5.99 11.67 -18.16
C PRO A 67 -5.93 10.23 -18.65
N VAL A 68 -6.34 10.00 -19.91
CA VAL A 68 -6.35 8.69 -20.55
C VAL A 68 -5.18 8.60 -21.54
N PRO A 69 -4.19 7.72 -21.31
CA PRO A 69 -3.09 7.54 -22.24
C PRO A 69 -3.55 6.84 -23.51
N LEU A 70 -2.75 6.90 -24.57
CA LEU A 70 -2.98 6.16 -25.82
C LEU A 70 -1.92 5.07 -25.99
N LYS A 71 -2.33 3.88 -26.44
CA LYS A 71 -1.44 2.76 -26.78
C LYS A 71 -1.97 2.05 -28.03
N GLU A 72 -1.21 2.14 -29.12
CA GLU A 72 -1.63 1.60 -30.43
C GLU A 72 -1.89 0.09 -30.36
N GLY A 73 -3.07 -0.35 -30.84
CA GLY A 73 -3.48 -1.75 -30.81
C GLY A 73 -4.06 -2.24 -29.47
N TYR A 74 -4.28 -1.35 -28.49
CA TYR A 74 -4.83 -1.70 -27.18
C TYR A 74 -6.01 -0.81 -26.78
N HIS A 75 -6.94 -1.38 -26.00
CA HIS A 75 -8.00 -0.69 -25.28
C HIS A 75 -7.56 -0.38 -23.85
N PHE A 76 -7.81 0.84 -23.38
CA PHE A 76 -7.51 1.26 -22.01
C PHE A 76 -8.61 0.79 -21.06
N GLU A 77 -8.26 -0.06 -20.08
CA GLU A 77 -9.22 -0.62 -19.11
C GLU A 77 -9.41 0.26 -17.86
N GLY A 78 -8.46 1.16 -17.61
CA GLY A 78 -8.49 2.07 -16.47
C GLY A 78 -7.17 2.17 -15.73
N TRP A 79 -7.18 3.04 -14.72
CA TRP A 79 -6.09 3.25 -13.78
C TRP A 79 -6.21 2.31 -12.59
N TYR A 80 -5.07 1.89 -12.06
CA TYR A 80 -4.98 1.02 -10.90
C TYR A 80 -3.94 1.54 -9.92
N GLU A 81 -4.20 1.42 -8.63
CA GLU A 81 -3.28 1.84 -7.56
C GLU A 81 -2.07 0.90 -7.40
N ASP A 82 -2.05 -0.19 -8.15
CA ASP A 82 -1.00 -1.20 -8.14
C ASP A 82 -0.68 -1.72 -9.55
N ARG A 83 0.58 -2.13 -9.73
CA ARG A 83 1.11 -2.59 -11.02
C ARG A 83 0.52 -3.92 -11.53
N TYR A 84 -0.28 -4.63 -10.73
CA TYR A 84 -0.94 -5.89 -11.11
C TYR A 84 -2.41 -5.71 -11.48
N PHE A 85 -2.91 -4.48 -11.40
CA PHE A 85 -4.25 -4.10 -11.80
C PHE A 85 -5.36 -4.73 -10.96
N LEU A 86 -5.21 -4.70 -9.64
CA LEU A 86 -6.10 -5.38 -8.69
C LEU A 86 -6.92 -4.38 -7.86
N SER A 87 -6.37 -3.20 -7.57
CA SER A 87 -7.07 -2.05 -6.97
C SER A 87 -7.35 -1.02 -8.05
N ARG A 88 -8.52 -1.11 -8.68
CA ARG A 88 -8.95 -0.15 -9.69
C ARG A 88 -9.16 1.21 -9.05
N TRP A 89 -8.58 2.23 -9.64
CA TRP A 89 -8.92 3.61 -9.31
C TRP A 89 -10.30 3.91 -9.91
N GLU A 90 -11.25 4.26 -9.06
CA GLU A 90 -12.59 4.67 -9.48
C GLU A 90 -12.69 6.20 -9.48
N ASP A 91 -13.46 6.75 -10.41
CA ASP A 91 -13.72 8.19 -10.43
C ASP A 91 -14.39 8.63 -9.12
N GLY A 92 -13.87 9.69 -8.52
CA GLY A 92 -14.27 10.18 -7.21
C GLY A 92 -13.55 9.50 -6.04
N SER A 93 -12.58 8.61 -6.29
CA SER A 93 -11.62 8.16 -5.28
C SER A 93 -10.84 9.33 -4.68
N ILE A 94 -10.49 9.20 -3.40
CA ILE A 94 -9.84 10.27 -2.64
C ILE A 94 -8.33 10.01 -2.58
N ALA A 95 -7.55 10.97 -3.08
CA ALA A 95 -6.10 10.93 -2.95
C ALA A 95 -5.66 11.47 -1.58
N ARG A 96 -5.01 10.63 -0.77
CA ARG A 96 -4.60 10.95 0.61
C ARG A 96 -3.09 11.05 0.78
N ILE A 97 -2.33 10.48 -0.14
CA ILE A 97 -0.87 10.51 -0.19
C ILE A 97 -0.42 10.65 -1.64
N ASN A 98 0.86 10.96 -1.84
CA ASN A 98 1.46 10.84 -3.16
C ASN A 98 1.38 9.37 -3.62
N LEU A 99 0.91 9.12 -4.83
CA LEU A 99 0.68 7.77 -5.35
C LEU A 99 1.00 7.68 -6.84
N THR A 100 1.26 6.46 -7.31
CA THR A 100 1.44 6.17 -8.72
C THR A 100 0.31 5.29 -9.21
N LEU A 101 -0.36 5.71 -10.29
CA LEU A 101 -1.40 4.92 -10.96
C LEU A 101 -0.82 4.18 -12.16
N PHE A 102 -1.24 2.93 -12.33
CA PHE A 102 -0.77 2.02 -13.36
C PHE A 102 -1.87 1.78 -14.39
N ALA A 103 -1.56 2.05 -15.66
CA ALA A 103 -2.51 1.86 -16.77
C ALA A 103 -2.66 0.37 -17.11
N LYS A 104 -3.89 -0.14 -17.11
CA LYS A 104 -4.20 -1.49 -17.62
C LYS A 104 -4.67 -1.43 -19.07
N TRP A 105 -4.23 -2.41 -19.85
CA TRP A 105 -4.51 -2.50 -21.28
C TRP A 105 -5.05 -3.89 -21.67
N THR A 106 -6.01 -3.93 -22.58
CA THR A 106 -6.45 -5.15 -23.28
C THR A 106 -6.06 -5.04 -24.75
N ALA A 107 -5.40 -6.05 -25.31
CA ALA A 107 -5.06 -6.06 -26.74
C ALA A 107 -6.35 -6.11 -27.58
N LEU A 108 -6.46 -5.23 -28.57
CA LEU A 108 -7.52 -5.31 -29.56
C LEU A 108 -7.33 -6.60 -30.35
N GLN A 109 -8.38 -7.43 -30.42
CA GLN A 109 -8.32 -8.65 -31.22
C GLN A 109 -8.15 -8.25 -32.69
N PRO A 110 -7.26 -8.91 -33.46
CA PRO A 110 -7.23 -8.75 -34.90
C PRO A 110 -8.63 -9.11 -35.41
N THR A 111 -9.29 -8.18 -36.10
CA THR A 111 -10.58 -8.47 -36.70
C THR A 111 -10.40 -9.64 -37.67
N PRO A 112 -11.23 -10.69 -37.60
CA PRO A 112 -11.27 -11.68 -38.67
C PRO A 112 -11.57 -10.91 -39.95
N ASN A 113 -10.66 -10.96 -40.91
CA ASN A 113 -10.85 -10.38 -42.23
C ASN A 113 -12.25 -10.78 -42.75
N PRO A 114 -13.23 -9.86 -42.89
CA PRO A 114 -14.47 -10.23 -43.55
C PRO A 114 -14.08 -10.59 -44.97
N ASN A 115 -14.45 -11.79 -45.42
CA ASN A 115 -14.18 -12.35 -46.74
C ASN A 115 -14.08 -11.29 -47.85
N PRO A 116 -13.19 -11.48 -48.85
CA PRO A 116 -12.99 -10.51 -49.92
C PRO A 116 -14.31 -10.23 -50.63
N MET A 117 -14.79 -9.00 -50.51
CA MET A 117 -15.89 -8.50 -51.31
C MET A 117 -15.53 -8.65 -52.80
N PRO A 118 -16.45 -9.10 -53.67
CA PRO A 118 -16.15 -9.20 -55.09
C PRO A 118 -15.80 -7.81 -55.64
N THR A 119 -14.66 -7.72 -56.31
CA THR A 119 -14.15 -6.53 -57.01
C THR A 119 -15.22 -5.89 -57.88
N PRO A 120 -15.60 -4.62 -57.67
CA PRO A 120 -16.30 -3.84 -58.67
C PRO A 120 -15.38 -3.56 -59.87
N GLN A 121 -15.91 -3.65 -61.09
CA GLN A 121 -15.22 -3.29 -62.32
C GLN A 121 -14.71 -1.82 -62.31
N PRO A 122 -13.63 -1.49 -63.05
CA PRO A 122 -13.05 -0.15 -63.03
C PRO A 122 -13.97 0.87 -63.69
N ILE A 123 -14.33 1.92 -62.95
CA ILE A 123 -14.84 3.18 -63.51
C ILE A 123 -13.61 4.03 -63.89
N PRO A 124 -13.54 4.67 -65.08
CA PRO A 124 -12.44 5.57 -65.40
C PRO A 124 -12.57 6.84 -64.56
N ASN A 125 -11.61 7.11 -63.66
CA ASN A 125 -11.53 8.37 -62.93
C ASN A 125 -10.40 9.26 -63.54
N PRO A 126 -10.59 10.59 -63.66
CA PRO A 126 -9.57 11.49 -64.19
C PRO A 126 -8.36 11.59 -63.25
N GLY A 127 -7.17 11.72 -63.85
CA GLY A 127 -5.88 11.57 -63.16
C GLY A 127 -5.66 12.46 -61.92
N PRO A 128 -4.85 12.00 -60.95
CA PRO A 128 -4.54 12.74 -59.74
C PRO A 128 -3.64 13.95 -60.01
N LYS A 129 -4.00 15.09 -59.41
CA LYS A 129 -3.14 16.27 -59.26
C LYS A 129 -1.99 15.91 -58.30
N PRO A 130 -0.73 16.34 -58.53
CA PRO A 130 0.38 15.99 -57.65
C PRO A 130 0.18 16.57 -56.25
N ILE A 131 0.12 15.70 -55.24
CA ILE A 131 0.19 16.07 -53.82
C ILE A 131 1.69 16.12 -53.46
N PRO A 132 2.19 17.18 -52.80
CA PRO A 132 3.56 17.22 -52.30
C PRO A 132 3.82 16.05 -51.33
N PRO A 133 5.02 15.44 -51.31
CA PRO A 133 5.30 14.36 -50.37
C PRO A 133 5.19 14.88 -48.93
N THR A 134 4.27 14.28 -48.17
CA THR A 134 4.24 14.40 -46.70
C THR A 134 5.60 13.95 -46.16
N PRO A 135 6.29 14.73 -45.31
CA PRO A 135 7.52 14.26 -44.69
C PRO A 135 7.21 12.99 -43.89
N THR A 136 7.92 11.91 -44.20
CA THR A 136 7.92 10.69 -43.39
C THR A 136 8.27 11.08 -41.96
N PRO A 137 7.45 10.75 -40.94
CA PRO A 137 7.87 10.94 -39.56
C PRO A 137 9.12 10.07 -39.34
N THR A 138 10.25 10.71 -39.09
CA THR A 138 11.44 10.04 -38.58
C THR A 138 11.02 9.26 -37.33
N PRO A 139 11.31 7.95 -37.20
CA PRO A 139 11.08 7.23 -35.97
C PRO A 139 11.81 7.98 -34.85
N ASN A 140 11.07 8.45 -33.84
CA ASN A 140 11.72 8.92 -32.62
C ASN A 140 12.63 7.78 -32.13
N PRO A 141 13.87 8.09 -31.70
CA PRO A 141 14.74 7.07 -31.12
C PRO A 141 13.96 6.35 -30.02
N ILE A 142 13.91 5.02 -30.10
CA ILE A 142 13.42 4.16 -29.02
C ILE A 142 14.15 4.67 -27.77
N PRO A 143 13.44 5.15 -26.73
CA PRO A 143 14.09 5.51 -25.49
C PRO A 143 14.87 4.28 -25.03
N GLU A 144 16.19 4.43 -24.84
CA GLU A 144 16.97 3.37 -24.21
C GLU A 144 16.23 2.93 -22.94
N PRO A 145 16.05 1.62 -22.70
CA PRO A 145 15.42 1.16 -21.48
C PRO A 145 16.23 1.73 -20.32
N LYS A 146 15.60 2.63 -19.54
CA LYS A 146 16.16 3.07 -18.26
C LYS A 146 16.55 1.81 -17.49
N PRO A 147 17.74 1.76 -16.85
CA PRO A 147 18.15 0.59 -16.10
C PRO A 147 17.03 0.25 -15.12
N VAL A 148 16.42 -0.93 -15.32
CA VAL A 148 15.42 -1.47 -14.41
C VAL A 148 16.10 -1.51 -13.04
N PRO A 149 15.61 -0.78 -12.03
CA PRO A 149 16.12 -0.91 -10.67
C PRO A 149 16.14 -2.40 -10.32
N PRO A 150 17.21 -2.94 -9.73
CA PRO A 150 17.32 -4.37 -9.47
C PRO A 150 16.05 -4.85 -8.80
N GLU A 151 15.34 -5.77 -9.43
CA GLU A 151 14.11 -6.34 -8.89
C GLU A 151 14.44 -6.90 -7.50
N ILE A 152 13.82 -6.33 -6.46
CA ILE A 152 13.99 -6.82 -5.10
C ILE A 152 13.53 -8.28 -5.13
N PRO A 153 14.36 -9.25 -4.69
CA PRO A 153 13.95 -10.65 -4.66
C PRO A 153 12.66 -10.78 -3.85
N THR A 154 11.63 -11.36 -4.45
CA THR A 154 10.35 -11.63 -3.79
C THR A 154 10.22 -13.11 -3.51
N ILE A 155 9.75 -13.45 -2.31
CA ILE A 155 9.36 -14.84 -2.00
C ILE A 155 7.95 -15.08 -2.55
N GLN A 156 7.74 -16.22 -3.19
CA GLN A 156 6.45 -16.60 -3.74
C GLN A 156 5.85 -17.75 -2.93
N PHE A 157 4.56 -17.65 -2.58
CA PHE A 157 3.81 -18.73 -1.95
C PHE A 157 2.89 -19.40 -2.98
N SER A 158 2.63 -20.69 -2.80
CA SER A 158 1.89 -21.47 -3.81
C SER A 158 0.45 -20.96 -4.03
N ASP A 159 -0.17 -20.37 -3.02
CA ASP A 159 -1.57 -19.93 -2.99
C ASP A 159 -1.73 -18.41 -3.14
N THR A 160 -0.65 -17.69 -3.46
CA THR A 160 -0.69 -16.24 -3.70
C THR A 160 -0.64 -15.88 -5.17
N GLN A 161 -0.51 -16.85 -6.08
CA GLN A 161 -0.47 -16.59 -7.51
C GLN A 161 -1.76 -15.89 -7.97
N ASN A 162 -1.61 -14.73 -8.63
CA ASN A 162 -2.70 -13.85 -9.08
C ASN A 162 -3.52 -13.22 -7.93
N HIS A 163 -3.04 -13.29 -6.69
CA HIS A 163 -3.70 -12.65 -5.55
C HIS A 163 -3.34 -11.16 -5.49
N TRP A 164 -4.31 -10.29 -5.15
CA TRP A 164 -4.12 -8.82 -5.06
C TRP A 164 -2.96 -8.37 -4.18
N ALA A 165 -2.65 -9.15 -3.15
CA ALA A 165 -1.55 -8.89 -2.24
C ALA A 165 -0.26 -9.69 -2.52
N GLN A 166 -0.19 -10.48 -3.60
CA GLN A 166 0.93 -11.39 -3.91
C GLN A 166 2.29 -10.70 -3.71
N ASP A 167 2.38 -9.50 -4.26
CA ASP A 167 3.60 -8.73 -4.31
C ASP A 167 4.05 -8.19 -2.96
N ILE A 168 3.10 -7.62 -2.22
CA ILE A 168 3.36 -7.07 -0.90
C ILE A 168 3.70 -8.21 0.06
N ILE A 169 3.00 -9.35 -0.06
CA ILE A 169 3.33 -10.58 0.66
C ILE A 169 4.78 -10.99 0.34
N GLY A 170 5.15 -11.07 -0.94
CA GLY A 170 6.50 -11.47 -1.33
C GLY A 170 7.61 -10.52 -0.86
N LYS A 171 7.36 -9.20 -0.86
CA LYS A 171 8.30 -8.19 -0.35
C LYS A 171 8.49 -8.28 1.17
N ILE A 172 7.40 -8.39 1.93
CA ILE A 172 7.45 -8.51 3.38
C ILE A 172 8.08 -9.87 3.80
N ALA A 173 7.83 -10.93 3.03
CA ALA A 173 8.47 -12.23 3.25
C ALA A 173 9.97 -12.19 2.99
N ALA A 174 10.41 -11.52 1.92
CA ALA A 174 11.84 -11.32 1.63
C ALA A 174 12.58 -10.51 2.72
N GLN A 175 11.85 -9.70 3.50
CA GLN A 175 12.39 -9.00 4.67
C GLN A 175 12.43 -9.86 5.95
N GLY A 176 11.96 -11.12 5.89
CA GLY A 176 11.90 -12.03 7.04
C GLY A 176 10.81 -11.68 8.06
N ILE A 177 9.87 -10.79 7.71
CA ILE A 177 8.81 -10.34 8.61
C ILE A 177 7.68 -11.39 8.68
N ILE A 178 7.33 -11.98 7.55
CA ILE A 178 6.30 -13.03 7.47
C ILE A 178 6.90 -14.34 6.97
N ASP A 179 6.33 -15.42 7.49
CA ASP A 179 6.48 -16.75 6.94
C ASP A 179 5.09 -17.26 6.49
N GLY A 180 5.13 -18.27 5.63
CA GLY A 180 3.96 -19.09 5.31
C GLY A 180 3.73 -20.18 6.34
N TYR A 181 2.71 -20.99 6.08
CA TYR A 181 2.50 -22.26 6.75
C TYR A 181 3.54 -23.30 6.30
N PRO A 182 3.75 -24.37 7.09
CA PRO A 182 4.72 -25.42 6.76
C PRO A 182 4.48 -26.14 5.41
N ASP A 183 3.27 -26.04 4.85
CA ASP A 183 2.91 -26.61 3.55
C ASP A 183 3.28 -25.71 2.35
N GLY A 184 3.95 -24.58 2.58
CA GLY A 184 4.38 -23.65 1.54
C GLY A 184 3.32 -22.63 1.12
N LYS A 185 2.15 -22.62 1.78
CA LYS A 185 1.09 -21.63 1.56
C LYS A 185 1.25 -20.41 2.47
N PHE A 186 0.71 -19.28 2.06
CA PHE A 186 0.59 -18.10 2.93
C PHE A 186 -0.76 -18.03 3.64
N GLY A 187 -1.85 -18.53 3.04
CA GLY A 187 -3.22 -18.36 3.51
C GLY A 187 -3.73 -16.92 3.42
N PRO A 188 -3.68 -16.24 2.27
CA PRO A 188 -3.95 -14.81 2.17
C PRO A 188 -5.37 -14.41 2.61
N ASN A 189 -6.35 -15.31 2.45
CA ASN A 189 -7.75 -15.09 2.79
C ASN A 189 -8.13 -15.58 4.19
N ASP A 190 -7.23 -16.24 4.91
CA ASP A 190 -7.52 -16.70 6.27
C ASP A 190 -7.63 -15.49 7.20
N PRO A 191 -8.53 -15.51 8.20
CA PRO A 191 -8.53 -14.52 9.26
C PRO A 191 -7.18 -14.51 9.99
N VAL A 192 -6.59 -13.32 10.14
CA VAL A 192 -5.37 -13.18 10.92
C VAL A 192 -5.69 -13.29 12.41
N ARG A 193 -4.96 -14.17 13.10
CA ARG A 193 -5.07 -14.37 14.54
C ARG A 193 -4.24 -13.33 15.31
N ARG A 194 -4.67 -13.01 16.53
CA ARG A 194 -3.97 -12.07 17.43
C ARG A 194 -2.50 -12.43 17.65
N GLU A 195 -2.19 -13.72 17.77
CA GLU A 195 -0.79 -14.17 17.90
C GLU A 195 0.04 -13.92 16.64
N HIS A 196 -0.55 -14.07 15.45
CA HIS A 196 0.17 -13.86 14.19
C HIS A 196 0.55 -12.38 14.06
N ILE A 197 -0.35 -11.47 14.42
CA ILE A 197 -0.08 -10.02 14.45
C ILE A 197 1.09 -9.71 15.38
N ALA A 198 1.13 -10.32 16.57
CA ALA A 198 2.21 -10.11 17.51
C ALA A 198 3.57 -10.51 16.94
N VAL A 199 3.65 -11.69 16.33
CA VAL A 199 4.89 -12.17 15.70
C VAL A 199 5.32 -11.26 14.55
N MET A 200 4.39 -10.89 13.67
CA MET A 200 4.71 -10.08 12.49
C MET A 200 5.18 -8.66 12.88
N ILE A 201 4.54 -8.01 13.87
CA ILE A 201 4.99 -6.70 14.35
C ILE A 201 6.35 -6.80 15.06
N GLN A 202 6.56 -7.81 15.89
CA GLN A 202 7.83 -8.02 16.58
C GLN A 202 8.99 -8.20 15.58
N ARG A 203 8.76 -8.91 14.48
CA ARG A 203 9.77 -9.08 13.43
C ARG A 203 9.99 -7.82 12.61
N ALA A 204 8.93 -7.04 12.38
CA ALA A 204 9.01 -5.81 11.59
C ALA A 204 9.76 -4.67 12.30
N MET A 205 9.79 -4.65 13.64
CA MET A 205 10.36 -3.52 14.38
C MET A 205 10.84 -3.88 15.78
N LYS A 206 11.79 -3.08 16.26
CA LYS A 206 12.26 -3.16 17.65
C LYS A 206 11.22 -2.56 18.59
N LEU A 207 10.67 -3.40 19.46
CA LEU A 207 9.71 -3.00 20.48
C LEU A 207 10.42 -2.58 21.76
N VAL A 208 10.00 -1.45 22.33
CA VAL A 208 10.52 -0.92 23.59
C VAL A 208 9.46 -1.11 24.68
N PRO A 209 9.76 -1.83 25.76
CA PRO A 209 8.85 -1.94 26.91
C PRO A 209 8.53 -0.58 27.51
N THR A 210 7.24 -0.30 27.73
CA THR A 210 6.74 0.92 28.37
C THR A 210 6.11 0.64 29.74
N LYS A 211 5.78 -0.62 30.02
CA LYS A 211 5.20 -1.08 31.28
C LYS A 211 5.59 -2.52 31.57
N GLU A 212 5.63 -2.86 32.85
CA GLU A 212 5.63 -4.26 33.28
C GLU A 212 4.21 -4.81 33.28
N ILE A 213 4.08 -6.08 32.90
CA ILE A 213 2.81 -6.80 32.87
C ILE A 213 3.01 -8.21 33.41
N ASN A 214 1.96 -8.74 34.06
CA ASN A 214 1.90 -10.16 34.35
C ASN A 214 1.66 -10.95 33.05
N ALA A 215 2.14 -12.19 33.02
CA ALA A 215 1.87 -13.10 31.91
C ALA A 215 0.36 -13.39 31.78
N PHE A 216 -0.11 -13.58 30.56
CA PHE A 216 -1.50 -13.96 30.30
C PHE A 216 -1.75 -15.42 30.69
N ASN A 217 -2.90 -15.69 31.31
CA ASN A 217 -3.23 -17.01 31.84
C ASN A 217 -3.37 -18.09 30.75
N ASP A 218 -3.66 -17.69 29.51
CA ASP A 218 -3.83 -18.55 28.35
C ASP A 218 -2.60 -18.53 27.41
N VAL A 219 -1.48 -17.95 27.84
CA VAL A 219 -0.21 -17.94 27.10
C VAL A 219 0.92 -18.37 28.05
N PRO A 220 1.11 -19.68 28.26
CA PRO A 220 2.22 -20.17 29.08
C PRO A 220 3.57 -19.86 28.43
N LYS A 221 4.66 -19.84 29.21
CA LYS A 221 6.03 -19.60 28.70
C LYS A 221 6.46 -20.57 27.59
N SER A 222 5.87 -21.76 27.54
CA SER A 222 6.09 -22.77 26.50
C SER A 222 5.32 -22.50 25.20
N HIS A 223 4.43 -21.51 25.17
CA HIS A 223 3.69 -21.15 23.97
C HIS A 223 4.67 -20.61 22.91
N PRO A 224 4.60 -21.07 21.65
CA PRO A 224 5.59 -20.71 20.61
C PRO A 224 5.70 -19.20 20.38
N ASN A 225 4.58 -18.48 20.54
CA ASN A 225 4.51 -17.02 20.35
C ASN A 225 4.61 -16.23 21.66
N TYR A 226 5.00 -16.85 22.78
CA TYR A 226 5.03 -16.20 24.10
C TYR A 226 5.83 -14.89 24.09
N GLU A 227 7.06 -14.92 23.58
CA GLU A 227 7.94 -13.74 23.57
C GLU A 227 7.36 -12.58 22.75
N ALA A 228 6.83 -12.87 21.56
CA ALA A 228 6.19 -11.86 20.71
C ALA A 228 4.99 -11.21 21.40
N ILE A 229 4.11 -12.04 21.97
CA ILE A 229 2.90 -11.60 22.67
C ILE A 229 3.26 -10.70 23.85
N MET A 230 4.23 -11.13 24.67
CA MET A 230 4.67 -10.36 25.83
C MET A 230 5.38 -9.08 25.42
N ALA A 231 6.15 -9.07 24.34
CA ALA A 231 6.84 -7.88 23.84
C ALA A 231 5.85 -6.78 23.43
N LEU A 232 4.83 -7.08 22.63
CA LEU A 232 3.81 -6.10 22.24
C LEU A 232 3.00 -5.60 23.44
N ALA A 233 2.68 -6.50 24.37
CA ALA A 233 1.89 -6.12 25.52
C ALA A 233 2.68 -5.25 26.52
N LYS A 234 3.97 -5.53 26.72
CA LYS A 234 4.91 -4.68 27.46
C LYS A 234 5.16 -3.33 26.77
N ALA A 235 5.16 -3.29 25.44
CA ALA A 235 5.24 -2.05 24.68
C ALA A 235 3.94 -1.23 24.74
N GLY A 236 2.85 -1.80 25.25
CA GLY A 236 1.54 -1.13 25.33
C GLY A 236 0.77 -1.11 24.01
N ILE A 237 1.19 -1.90 23.02
CA ILE A 237 0.58 -1.96 21.69
C ILE A 237 -0.69 -2.83 21.70
N ILE A 238 -0.66 -3.91 22.48
CA ILE A 238 -1.78 -4.84 22.59
C ILE A 238 -2.14 -5.10 24.05
N GLU A 239 -3.42 -5.30 24.30
CA GLU A 239 -3.95 -5.57 25.63
C GLU A 239 -4.74 -6.88 25.61
N GLY A 240 -4.78 -7.55 26.76
CA GLY A 240 -5.62 -8.72 26.99
C GLY A 240 -7.01 -8.35 27.53
N TYR A 241 -7.83 -9.37 27.73
CA TYR A 241 -9.17 -9.25 28.27
C TYR A 241 -9.26 -10.13 29.53
N ALA A 242 -9.43 -9.50 30.69
CA ALA A 242 -9.56 -10.19 31.98
C ALA A 242 -8.43 -11.23 32.23
N GLY A 243 -7.18 -10.83 32.01
CA GLY A 243 -6.00 -11.69 32.22
C GLY A 243 -5.72 -12.71 31.12
N LYS A 244 -6.47 -12.70 30.02
CA LYS A 244 -6.26 -13.58 28.84
C LYS A 244 -5.86 -12.79 27.60
N PHE A 245 -4.96 -13.32 26.77
CA PHE A 245 -4.57 -12.74 25.49
C PHE A 245 -5.49 -13.16 24.34
N LYS A 246 -6.04 -14.37 24.39
CA LYS A 246 -6.81 -15.03 23.32
C LYS A 246 -6.01 -15.19 22.01
N PRO A 247 -4.88 -15.93 21.99
CA PRO A 247 -3.96 -15.98 20.85
C PRO A 247 -4.63 -16.40 19.54
N ASN A 248 -5.59 -17.33 19.63
CA ASN A 248 -6.27 -17.89 18.46
C ASN A 248 -7.44 -17.06 17.92
N ALA A 249 -7.86 -16.01 18.64
CA ALA A 249 -9.00 -15.20 18.20
C ALA A 249 -8.62 -14.36 16.97
N PRO A 250 -9.52 -14.23 15.98
CA PRO A 250 -9.34 -13.26 14.89
C PRO A 250 -9.39 -11.83 15.45
N MET A 251 -8.71 -10.91 14.77
CA MET A 251 -8.73 -9.48 15.12
C MET A 251 -9.62 -8.71 14.13
N THR A 252 -10.43 -7.80 14.64
CA THR A 252 -11.25 -6.93 13.78
C THR A 252 -10.43 -5.80 13.18
N ARG A 253 -10.96 -5.17 12.12
CA ARG A 253 -10.32 -4.01 11.48
C ARG A 253 -10.17 -2.82 12.41
N ALA A 254 -11.12 -2.59 13.32
CA ALA A 254 -11.03 -1.55 14.34
C ALA A 254 -9.92 -1.83 15.38
N GLU A 255 -9.80 -3.09 15.82
CA GLU A 255 -8.73 -3.52 16.72
C GLU A 255 -7.36 -3.39 16.07
N LEU A 256 -7.24 -3.80 14.80
CA LEU A 256 -6.01 -3.61 14.03
C LEU A 256 -5.65 -2.13 13.89
N ALA A 257 -6.63 -1.25 13.70
CA ALA A 257 -6.38 0.19 13.60
C ALA A 257 -5.72 0.74 14.86
N LYS A 258 -6.25 0.38 16.04
CA LYS A 258 -5.63 0.75 17.33
C LYS A 258 -4.21 0.18 17.42
N VAL A 259 -4.01 -1.10 17.09
CA VAL A 259 -2.70 -1.76 17.16
C VAL A 259 -1.66 -1.05 16.30
N LEU A 260 -1.98 -0.71 15.04
CA LEU A 260 -1.02 -0.04 14.15
C LEU A 260 -0.77 1.41 14.57
N VAL A 261 -1.78 2.13 15.01
CA VAL A 261 -1.58 3.50 15.53
C VAL A 261 -0.62 3.50 16.73
N LEU A 262 -0.78 2.55 17.67
CA LEU A 262 0.10 2.44 18.83
C LEU A 262 1.50 1.93 18.45
N ALA A 263 1.60 0.94 17.57
CA ALA A 263 2.88 0.38 17.15
C ALA A 263 3.77 1.39 16.42
N PHE A 264 3.16 2.26 15.60
CA PHE A 264 3.87 3.26 14.81
C PHE A 264 3.86 4.66 15.45
N ASP A 265 3.38 4.79 16.70
CA ASP A 265 3.29 6.06 17.44
C ASP A 265 2.58 7.16 16.63
N LEU A 266 1.52 6.78 15.90
CA LEU A 266 0.70 7.69 15.12
C LEU A 266 -0.19 8.51 16.06
N THR A 267 -0.45 9.76 15.71
CA THR A 267 -1.35 10.61 16.49
C THR A 267 -2.79 10.25 16.18
N ALA A 268 -3.48 9.59 17.12
CA ALA A 268 -4.91 9.35 17.02
C ALA A 268 -5.67 10.68 17.06
N GLY A 269 -6.58 10.90 16.12
CA GLY A 269 -7.34 12.16 16.01
C GLY A 269 -8.12 12.23 14.71
N GLY A 270 -8.77 13.37 14.47
CA GLY A 270 -9.55 13.60 13.25
C GLY A 270 -10.96 13.01 13.26
N ILE A 271 -11.66 13.20 12.15
CA ILE A 271 -12.99 12.67 11.91
C ILE A 271 -12.87 11.68 10.75
N SER A 272 -13.20 10.42 11.01
CA SER A 272 -13.25 9.40 9.96
C SER A 272 -14.17 9.83 8.82
N THR A 273 -13.71 9.64 7.59
CA THR A 273 -14.50 9.90 6.36
C THR A 273 -15.25 8.66 5.86
N PHE A 274 -15.04 7.50 6.48
CA PHE A 274 -15.76 6.28 6.15
C PHE A 274 -17.20 6.31 6.67
N ALA A 275 -18.16 5.95 5.81
CA ALA A 275 -19.59 6.13 6.09
C ALA A 275 -20.12 5.24 7.23
N ASP A 276 -19.48 4.10 7.48
CA ASP A 276 -19.84 3.13 8.52
C ASP A 276 -19.08 3.33 9.84
N VAL A 277 -18.30 4.41 9.95
CA VAL A 277 -17.56 4.74 11.18
C VAL A 277 -18.20 5.95 11.84
N SER A 278 -19.07 5.68 12.82
CA SER A 278 -19.65 6.72 13.66
C SER A 278 -18.55 7.51 14.39
N ARG A 279 -18.74 8.83 14.55
CA ARG A 279 -17.83 9.70 15.33
C ARG A 279 -17.66 9.22 16.78
N ASN A 280 -18.68 8.56 17.34
CA ASN A 280 -18.66 8.04 18.70
C ASN A 280 -18.17 6.59 18.78
N HIS A 281 -17.79 5.98 17.65
CA HIS A 281 -17.20 4.65 17.65
C HIS A 281 -15.85 4.70 18.37
N TRP A 282 -15.59 3.74 19.25
CA TRP A 282 -14.39 3.72 20.11
C TRP A 282 -13.07 3.79 19.32
N SER A 283 -13.09 3.33 18.06
CA SER A 283 -11.93 3.32 17.16
C SER A 283 -11.91 4.44 16.12
N ALA A 284 -12.87 5.38 16.14
CA ALA A 284 -13.01 6.38 15.09
C ALA A 284 -11.72 7.19 14.87
N SER A 285 -11.06 7.61 15.95
CA SER A 285 -9.81 8.36 15.90
C SER A 285 -8.61 7.53 15.40
N TYR A 286 -8.56 6.23 15.72
CA TYR A 286 -7.53 5.34 15.19
C TYR A 286 -7.71 5.09 13.70
N ILE A 287 -8.96 4.87 13.28
CA ILE A 287 -9.30 4.66 11.87
C ILE A 287 -8.98 5.92 11.04
N SER A 288 -9.35 7.10 11.54
CA SER A 288 -9.01 8.37 10.89
C SER A 288 -7.50 8.54 10.75
N ALA A 289 -6.73 8.29 11.82
CA ALA A 289 -5.28 8.40 11.78
C ALA A 289 -4.64 7.46 10.75
N LEU A 290 -5.15 6.23 10.59
CA LEU A 290 -4.66 5.33 9.54
C LEU A 290 -5.04 5.80 8.13
N ALA A 291 -6.21 6.40 7.95
CA ALA A 291 -6.61 6.95 6.65
C ALA A 291 -5.77 8.17 6.28
N ASP A 292 -5.55 9.08 7.23
CA ASP A 292 -4.73 10.28 7.05
C ASP A 292 -3.26 9.92 6.79
N ALA A 293 -2.75 8.85 7.39
CA ALA A 293 -1.41 8.31 7.14
C ALA A 293 -1.29 7.50 5.84
N GLY A 294 -2.36 7.37 5.05
CA GLY A 294 -2.35 6.59 3.81
C GLY A 294 -2.24 5.07 4.01
N ILE A 295 -2.51 4.58 5.21
CA ILE A 295 -2.44 3.15 5.55
C ILE A 295 -3.77 2.47 5.21
N ALA A 296 -4.89 3.13 5.54
CA ALA A 296 -6.24 2.59 5.37
C ALA A 296 -7.02 3.32 4.25
N PHE A 297 -7.40 2.61 3.19
CA PHE A 297 -8.20 3.17 2.09
C PHE A 297 -9.68 2.77 2.14
N GLY A 298 -10.03 1.78 2.96
CA GLY A 298 -11.38 1.22 3.01
C GLY A 298 -11.77 0.45 1.75
N ASN A 299 -13.06 0.26 1.56
CA ASN A 299 -13.68 -0.38 0.40
C ASN A 299 -14.93 0.40 0.05
N ASN A 300 -14.95 1.10 -1.09
CA ASN A 300 -16.09 1.91 -1.56
C ASN A 300 -16.61 2.89 -0.49
N GLY A 301 -15.71 3.57 0.21
CA GLY A 301 -16.07 4.52 1.27
C GLY A 301 -16.44 3.89 2.62
N LEU A 302 -16.33 2.57 2.77
CA LEU A 302 -16.57 1.85 4.02
C LEU A 302 -15.25 1.38 4.65
N PHE A 303 -15.15 1.42 5.97
CA PHE A 303 -14.01 0.87 6.70
C PHE A 303 -14.24 -0.57 7.14
N LEU A 304 -15.47 -0.99 7.41
CA LEU A 304 -15.88 -2.29 7.95
C LEU A 304 -15.25 -2.59 9.33
N PRO A 305 -15.45 -1.75 10.36
CA PRO A 305 -14.68 -1.81 11.62
C PRO A 305 -14.83 -3.11 12.40
N ASN A 306 -15.97 -3.80 12.28
CA ASN A 306 -16.28 -5.01 13.03
C ASN A 306 -15.89 -6.30 12.28
N GLU A 307 -15.52 -6.20 11.01
CA GLU A 307 -15.15 -7.37 10.22
C GLU A 307 -13.75 -7.87 10.60
N PRO A 308 -13.52 -9.19 10.59
CA PRO A 308 -12.19 -9.75 10.80
C PRO A 308 -11.25 -9.34 9.66
N VAL A 309 -9.98 -9.16 9.99
CA VAL A 309 -8.93 -8.87 9.02
C VAL A 309 -8.39 -10.18 8.45
N THR A 310 -8.16 -10.26 7.13
CA THR A 310 -7.44 -11.40 6.54
C THR A 310 -5.92 -11.24 6.67
N ARG A 311 -5.17 -12.32 6.57
CA ARG A 311 -3.68 -12.29 6.58
C ARG A 311 -3.13 -11.35 5.51
N ALA A 312 -3.66 -11.39 4.29
CA ALA A 312 -3.23 -10.49 3.22
C ALA A 312 -3.53 -9.01 3.54
N GLN A 313 -4.73 -8.72 4.04
CA GLN A 313 -5.08 -7.36 4.44
C GLN A 313 -4.11 -6.86 5.51
N PHE A 314 -3.89 -7.61 6.59
CA PHE A 314 -2.94 -7.21 7.63
C PHE A 314 -1.55 -6.87 7.08
N VAL A 315 -1.00 -7.72 6.20
CA VAL A 315 0.32 -7.50 5.62
C VAL A 315 0.36 -6.22 4.77
N VAL A 316 -0.71 -5.89 4.04
CA VAL A 316 -0.77 -4.62 3.29
C VAL A 316 -0.83 -3.41 4.21
N PHE A 317 -1.63 -3.46 5.28
CA PHE A 317 -1.65 -2.40 6.27
C PHE A 317 -0.28 -2.22 6.93
N LEU A 318 0.38 -3.32 7.31
CA LEU A 318 1.71 -3.30 7.92
C LEU A 318 2.76 -2.76 6.94
N TYR A 319 2.75 -3.20 5.68
CA TYR A 319 3.66 -2.71 4.65
C TYR A 319 3.52 -1.20 4.47
N ARG A 320 2.29 -0.68 4.35
CA ARG A 320 2.07 0.77 4.24
C ARG A 320 2.58 1.51 5.46
N ALA A 321 2.28 1.01 6.66
CA ALA A 321 2.75 1.60 7.91
C ALA A 321 4.29 1.63 8.03
N LEU A 322 5.00 0.62 7.49
CA LEU A 322 6.47 0.59 7.45
C LEU A 322 7.09 1.59 6.46
N ASN A 323 6.30 2.14 5.54
CA ASN A 323 6.75 3.01 4.46
C ASN A 323 6.16 4.44 4.55
N ILE A 324 5.63 4.83 5.72
CA ILE A 324 5.24 6.23 6.00
C ILE A 324 6.44 7.13 6.29
#